data_AF-A0A089LK44-F1
#
_entry.id   AF-A0A089LK44-F1
#
_cell.length_a   1.000
_cell.length_b   1.000
_cell.length_c   1.000
_cell.angle_alpha   90.00
_cell.angle_beta   90.00
_cell.angle_gamma   90.00
#
_symmetry.space_group_name_H-M   'P 1'
#
loop_
_entity.id
_entity.type
_entity.pdbx_description
1 polymer ?
#
loop_
_entity_poly.entity_id
_entity_poly.type
_entity_poly.pdbx_seq_one_letter_code
_entity_poly.pdbx_strand_id
1 'polypeptide(L)'
;MIKVLTAMANQRKLEEVLRELSKEELIAIIAEAAGQDEVFKNKLLLKYGTEDQPRLLKTFQKLLKTIVKQYTGREGFIPYRETSSFAADLMALLDSKDSVGEDTVKLEMALLVLEEGVEAFQYADDSDGEIGALVDEVLDQIDGLAEGQQTADESVRKHFLTRLIKMSQNAVFDGWDDYPVTLLRICTVFADEKKRREQLLAAIGERITATTGERYREYLNEALQRIQFELIDKYSSAEEADKFMQEHLHMSSFRALAIQKSMEAGDYGRAIQLAEQGEWGDRSDFKKARYAAYKALSLKERAEAAG
;
A
#
# COMPACT_ATOMS: atom_id res chain seq x y z
N MET A 1 72.24 5.21 11.28
CA MET A 1 71.90 3.92 10.64
C MET A 1 70.90 3.21 11.55
N ILE A 2 69.65 3.08 11.07
CA ILE A 2 68.59 2.16 11.52
C ILE A 2 68.07 2.34 12.95
N LYS A 3 67.45 3.49 13.20
CA LYS A 3 66.23 3.60 14.02
C LYS A 3 65.04 3.63 13.07
N VAL A 4 64.65 2.48 12.55
CA VAL A 4 63.28 2.28 12.05
C VAL A 4 62.79 1.08 12.82
N LEU A 5 62.29 1.37 14.01
CA LEU A 5 61.45 0.47 14.78
C LEU A 5 60.28 0.10 13.87
N THR A 6 60.36 -1.12 13.35
CA THR A 6 59.27 -1.85 12.74
C THR A 6 58.24 -2.12 13.82
N ALA A 7 57.46 -1.10 14.15
CA ALA A 7 56.24 -1.21 14.93
C ALA A 7 55.12 -0.58 14.09
N MET A 8 54.86 -1.18 12.92
CA MET A 8 53.51 -1.17 12.40
C MET A 8 52.71 -2.04 13.36
N ALA A 9 52.19 -1.40 14.41
CA ALA A 9 51.23 -2.00 15.32
C ALA A 9 50.10 -2.53 14.45
N ASN A 10 49.99 -3.85 14.41
CA ASN A 10 48.86 -4.58 13.88
C ASN A 10 47.62 -4.01 14.58
N GLN A 11 46.87 -3.12 13.92
CA GLN A 11 45.61 -2.63 14.45
C GLN A 11 44.71 -3.86 14.53
N ARG A 12 44.59 -4.45 15.72
CA ARG A 12 43.63 -5.52 15.97
C ARG A 12 42.28 -5.03 15.48
N LYS A 13 41.59 -5.84 14.68
CA LYS A 13 40.27 -5.48 14.20
C LYS A 13 39.35 -5.41 15.41
N LEU A 14 38.47 -4.41 15.46
CA LEU A 14 37.52 -4.23 16.57
C LEU A 14 36.77 -5.54 16.89
N GLU A 15 36.37 -6.28 15.85
CA GLU A 15 35.71 -7.58 15.98
C GLU A 15 36.52 -8.63 16.74
N GLU A 16 37.85 -8.65 16.58
CA GLU A 16 38.74 -9.59 17.29
C GLU A 16 38.79 -9.25 18.78
N VAL A 17 38.85 -7.95 19.11
CA VAL A 17 38.81 -7.48 20.49
C VAL A 17 37.47 -7.83 21.14
N LEU A 18 36.35 -7.58 20.43
CA LEU A 18 35.01 -7.90 20.95
C LEU A 18 34.80 -9.41 21.15
N ARG A 19 35.39 -10.27 20.32
CA ARG A 19 35.29 -11.74 20.46
C ARG A 19 36.05 -12.29 21.67
N GLU A 20 37.05 -11.58 22.16
CA GLU A 20 37.84 -11.97 23.34
C GLU A 20 37.15 -11.59 24.66
N LEU A 21 36.14 -10.71 24.62
CA LEU A 21 35.41 -10.25 25.80
C LEU A 21 34.38 -11.28 26.29
N SER A 22 34.14 -11.28 27.59
CA SER A 22 33.04 -12.01 28.20
C SER A 22 31.68 -11.45 27.75
N LYS A 23 30.63 -12.27 27.90
CA LYS A 23 29.27 -11.85 27.60
C LYS A 23 28.86 -10.62 28.42
N GLU A 24 29.26 -10.57 29.68
CA GLU A 24 28.95 -9.49 30.61
C GLU A 24 29.64 -8.18 30.20
N GLU A 25 30.90 -8.24 29.77
CA GLU A 25 31.63 -7.07 29.25
C GLU A 25 31.01 -6.55 27.94
N LEU A 26 30.60 -7.45 27.04
CA LEU A 26 29.90 -7.07 25.82
C LEU A 26 28.56 -6.38 26.11
N ILE A 27 27.77 -6.92 27.05
CA ILE A 27 26.52 -6.30 27.49
C ILE A 27 26.78 -4.91 28.10
N ALA A 28 27.81 -4.77 28.94
CA ALA A 28 28.15 -3.50 29.56
C ALA A 28 28.51 -2.42 28.52
N ILE A 29 29.34 -2.76 27.52
CA ILE A 29 29.70 -1.84 26.43
C ILE A 29 28.47 -1.45 25.61
N ILE A 30 27.62 -2.41 25.26
CA ILE A 30 26.40 -2.15 24.49
C ILE A 30 25.43 -1.26 25.29
N ALA A 31 25.27 -1.53 26.58
CA ALA A 31 24.40 -0.75 27.47
C ALA A 31 24.94 0.68 27.68
N GLU A 32 26.25 0.85 27.80
CA GLU A 32 26.88 2.16 27.89
C GLU A 32 26.66 2.97 26.59
N ALA A 33 26.91 2.34 25.44
CA ALA A 33 26.65 2.97 24.13
C ALA A 33 25.17 3.33 23.95
N ALA A 34 24.25 2.43 24.33
CA ALA A 34 22.82 2.69 24.31
C ALA A 34 22.38 3.78 25.32
N GLY A 35 23.12 3.99 26.40
CA GLY A 35 22.89 5.08 27.34
C GLY A 35 23.26 6.46 26.78
N GLN A 36 24.15 6.51 25.77
CA GLN A 36 24.61 7.73 25.13
C GLN A 36 23.87 8.06 23.84
N ASP A 37 23.29 7.05 23.19
CA ASP A 37 22.56 7.18 21.92
C ASP A 37 21.17 6.52 22.01
N GLU A 38 20.13 7.35 22.14
CA GLU A 38 18.74 6.89 22.21
C GLU A 38 18.25 6.25 20.90
N VAL A 39 18.78 6.64 19.73
CA VAL A 39 18.43 6.00 18.46
C VAL A 39 19.00 4.59 18.43
N PHE A 40 20.28 4.43 18.79
CA PHE A 40 20.93 3.12 18.90
C PHE A 40 20.21 2.21 19.90
N LYS A 41 19.86 2.72 21.08
CA LYS A 41 19.08 2.00 22.09
C LYS A 41 17.74 1.51 21.56
N ASN A 42 16.95 2.40 20.93
CA ASN A 42 15.63 2.03 20.43
C ASN A 42 15.73 1.03 19.26
N LYS A 43 16.76 1.13 18.40
CA LYS A 43 17.05 0.11 17.36
C LYS A 43 17.36 -1.27 17.96
N LEU A 44 18.16 -1.32 19.03
CA LEU A 44 18.44 -2.58 19.74
C LEU A 44 17.19 -3.18 20.38
N LEU A 45 16.38 -2.36 21.05
CA LEU A 45 15.13 -2.81 21.68
C LEU A 45 14.11 -3.30 20.65
N LEU A 46 13.98 -2.62 19.51
CA LEU A 46 13.08 -3.04 18.45
C LEU A 46 13.49 -4.39 17.82
N LYS A 47 14.80 -4.61 17.66
CA LYS A 47 15.34 -5.81 17.01
C LYS A 47 15.47 -7.02 17.93
N TYR A 48 15.82 -6.81 19.20
CA TYR A 48 16.16 -7.88 20.14
C TYR A 48 15.33 -7.87 21.43
N GLY A 49 14.47 -6.87 21.62
CA GLY A 49 13.58 -6.81 22.77
C GLY A 49 12.53 -7.90 22.67
N THR A 50 12.49 -8.80 23.64
CA THR A 50 11.37 -9.73 23.85
C THR A 50 10.20 -8.98 24.51
N GLU A 51 9.85 -7.81 23.98
CA GLU A 51 8.85 -6.95 24.57
C GLU A 51 7.44 -7.35 24.17
N ASP A 52 6.49 -7.15 25.08
CA ASP A 52 5.05 -7.17 24.80
C ASP A 52 4.73 -6.14 23.69
N GLN A 53 3.85 -6.52 22.76
CA GLN A 53 3.55 -5.79 21.52
C GLN A 53 3.28 -4.28 21.73
N PRO A 54 2.55 -3.85 22.79
CA PRO A 54 2.30 -2.43 23.02
C PRO A 54 3.57 -1.61 23.33
N ARG A 55 4.61 -2.22 23.89
CA ARG A 55 5.89 -1.53 24.12
C ARG A 55 6.68 -1.43 22.84
N LEU A 56 6.69 -2.49 22.02
CA LEU A 56 7.33 -2.48 20.71
C LEU A 56 6.76 -1.35 19.82
N LEU A 57 5.42 -1.24 19.71
CA LEU A 57 4.78 -0.17 18.94
C LEU A 57 5.09 1.23 19.49
N LYS A 58 5.16 1.38 20.82
CA LYS A 58 5.59 2.66 21.43
C LYS A 58 7.03 3.01 21.09
N THR A 59 7.93 2.04 21.07
CA THR A 59 9.33 2.23 20.68
C THR A 59 9.44 2.60 19.20
N PHE A 60 8.68 1.92 18.34
CA PHE A 60 8.58 2.23 16.91
C PHE A 60 8.08 3.67 16.68
N GLN A 61 6.97 4.07 17.33
CA GLN A 61 6.44 5.44 17.24
C GLN A 61 7.44 6.50 17.74
N LYS A 62 8.25 6.19 18.74
CA LYS A 62 9.30 7.12 19.20
C LYS A 62 10.37 7.30 18.14
N LEU A 63 10.84 6.21 17.53
CA LEU A 63 11.82 6.26 16.45
C LEU A 63 11.30 7.03 15.24
N LEU A 64 10.05 6.78 14.85
CA LEU A 64 9.37 7.52 13.78
C LEU A 64 9.40 9.03 14.04
N LYS A 65 8.97 9.45 15.23
CA LYS A 65 9.00 10.86 15.65
C LYS A 65 10.41 11.44 15.73
N THR A 66 11.41 10.63 16.07
CA THR A 66 12.81 11.06 16.06
C THR A 66 13.29 11.34 14.64
N ILE A 67 12.95 10.49 13.67
CA ILE A 67 13.26 10.71 12.24
C ILE A 67 12.58 12.00 11.76
N VAL A 68 11.26 12.13 11.96
CA VAL A 68 10.52 13.35 11.56
C VAL A 68 11.17 14.61 12.13
N LYS A 69 11.50 14.61 13.43
CA LYS A 69 12.15 15.75 14.09
C LYS A 69 13.56 16.03 13.55
N GLN A 70 14.31 15.00 13.18
CA GLN A 70 15.64 15.14 12.61
C GLN A 70 15.60 15.93 11.30
N TYR A 71 14.64 15.64 10.42
CA TYR A 71 14.54 16.24 9.10
C TYR A 71 13.75 17.57 9.07
N THR A 72 12.69 17.69 9.87
CA THR A 72 11.91 18.95 9.96
C THR A 72 12.66 20.06 10.70
N GLY A 73 13.59 19.69 11.59
CA GLY A 73 14.42 20.62 12.33
C GLY A 73 13.61 21.65 13.13
N ARG A 74 14.09 22.90 13.17
CA ARG A 74 13.38 24.02 13.84
C ARG A 74 12.33 24.67 12.96
N GLU A 75 12.46 24.52 11.65
CA GLU A 75 11.63 25.19 10.66
C GLU A 75 10.31 24.44 10.43
N GLY A 76 10.24 23.18 10.88
CA GLY A 76 9.04 22.36 10.72
C GLY A 76 8.81 21.92 9.28
N PHE A 77 9.85 21.97 8.44
CA PHE A 77 9.76 21.71 7.01
C PHE A 77 10.98 20.93 6.51
N ILE A 78 10.76 19.97 5.62
CA ILE A 78 11.81 19.16 4.99
C ILE A 78 12.10 19.72 3.60
N PRO A 79 13.30 20.29 3.36
CA PRO A 79 13.66 20.80 2.05
C PRO A 79 13.84 19.65 1.05
N TYR A 80 13.57 19.94 -0.22
CA TYR A 80 13.69 19.02 -1.36
C TYR A 80 14.92 18.10 -1.31
N ARG A 81 16.10 18.65 -1.03
CA ARG A 81 17.37 17.88 -1.02
C ARG A 81 17.46 16.82 0.10
N GLU A 82 16.56 16.87 1.08
CA GLU A 82 16.56 16.00 2.26
C GLU A 82 15.39 14.99 2.24
N THR A 83 14.45 15.11 1.30
CA THR A 83 13.27 14.23 1.21
C THR A 83 13.65 12.79 0.90
N SER A 84 14.60 12.55 -0.01
CA SER A 84 15.08 11.20 -0.31
C SER A 84 15.70 10.51 0.92
N SER A 85 16.52 11.25 1.70
CA SER A 85 17.10 10.72 2.94
C SER A 85 16.04 10.46 4.02
N PHE A 86 15.05 11.36 4.13
CA PHE A 86 13.91 11.18 5.03
C PHE A 86 13.10 9.93 4.67
N ALA A 87 12.75 9.77 3.39
CA ALA A 87 12.01 8.62 2.90
C ALA A 87 12.79 7.31 3.12
N ALA A 88 14.10 7.32 2.86
CA ALA A 88 14.97 6.17 3.10
C ALA A 88 15.06 5.79 4.58
N ASP A 89 15.15 6.76 5.50
CA ASP A 89 15.18 6.49 6.94
C ASP A 89 13.84 5.93 7.46
N LEU A 90 12.71 6.42 6.93
CA LEU A 90 11.38 5.87 7.23
C LEU A 90 11.25 4.44 6.72
N MET A 91 11.72 4.15 5.51
CA MET A 91 11.72 2.79 4.96
C MET A 91 12.60 1.85 5.79
N ALA A 92 13.82 2.28 6.11
CA ALA A 92 14.73 1.50 6.93
C ALA A 92 14.19 1.25 8.36
N LEU A 93 13.38 2.17 8.89
CA LEU A 93 12.63 1.94 10.12
C LEU A 93 11.55 0.89 9.90
N LEU A 94 10.77 0.97 8.81
CA LEU A 94 9.74 -0.02 8.50
C LEU A 94 10.31 -1.43 8.33
N ASP A 95 11.45 -1.58 7.66
CA ASP A 95 12.15 -2.87 7.44
C ASP A 95 12.48 -3.61 8.75
N SER A 96 12.57 -2.89 9.89
CA SER A 96 12.72 -3.52 11.20
C SER A 96 11.57 -4.47 11.57
N LYS A 97 10.40 -4.32 10.93
CA LYS A 97 9.24 -5.20 11.10
C LYS A 97 9.54 -6.66 10.77
N ASP A 98 10.55 -6.93 9.95
CA ASP A 98 10.95 -8.29 9.57
C ASP A 98 11.50 -9.09 10.76
N SER A 99 11.94 -8.40 11.81
CA SER A 99 12.34 -9.02 13.08
C SER A 99 11.16 -9.34 14.02
N VAL A 100 9.94 -8.91 13.67
CA VAL A 100 8.72 -9.13 14.43
C VAL A 100 8.02 -10.39 13.93
N GLY A 101 7.62 -11.31 14.81
CA GLY A 101 6.86 -12.51 14.40
C GLY A 101 5.37 -12.23 14.15
N GLU A 102 4.84 -11.25 14.86
CA GLU A 102 3.49 -10.68 14.85
C GLU A 102 3.00 -10.02 13.55
N ASP A 103 2.34 -10.68 12.60
CA ASP A 103 1.89 -9.99 11.38
C ASP A 103 0.86 -8.86 11.65
N THR A 104 0.03 -8.99 12.69
CA THR A 104 -0.83 -7.89 13.18
C THR A 104 -0.02 -6.69 13.66
N VAL A 105 1.11 -6.92 14.33
CA VAL A 105 2.03 -5.87 14.78
C VAL A 105 2.76 -5.25 13.60
N LYS A 106 3.18 -6.04 12.61
CA LYS A 106 3.78 -5.52 11.36
C LYS A 106 2.82 -4.62 10.61
N LEU A 107 1.54 -4.99 10.55
CA LEU A 107 0.50 -4.14 9.97
C LEU A 107 0.42 -2.79 10.71
N GLU A 108 0.37 -2.79 12.04
CA GLU A 108 0.33 -1.53 12.81
C GLU A 108 1.58 -0.66 12.57
N MET A 109 2.77 -1.27 12.44
CA MET A 109 4.00 -0.55 12.08
C MET A 109 3.90 0.07 10.69
N ALA A 110 3.45 -0.68 9.69
CA ALA A 110 3.26 -0.19 8.32
C ALA A 110 2.22 0.94 8.25
N LEU A 111 1.10 0.79 8.96
CA LEU A 111 0.07 1.83 9.04
C LEU A 111 0.58 3.13 9.68
N LEU A 112 1.48 3.04 10.67
CA LEU A 112 2.09 4.24 11.26
C LEU A 112 3.02 4.97 10.28
N VAL A 113 3.79 4.23 9.47
CA VAL A 113 4.65 4.83 8.44
C VAL A 113 3.81 5.39 7.29
N LEU A 114 2.73 4.71 6.89
CA LEU A 114 1.80 5.19 5.88
C LEU A 114 1.17 6.53 6.31
N GLU A 115 0.67 6.61 7.54
CA GLU A 115 0.09 7.83 8.10
C GLU A 115 1.10 8.98 8.08
N GLU A 116 2.32 8.76 8.58
CA GLU A 116 3.37 9.77 8.57
C GLU A 116 3.82 10.17 7.16
N GLY A 117 3.93 9.20 6.24
CA GLY A 117 4.33 9.44 4.86
C GLY A 117 3.35 10.34 4.13
N VAL A 118 2.04 10.13 4.32
CA VAL A 118 1.03 11.02 3.74
C VAL A 118 0.97 12.38 4.46
N GLU A 119 1.16 12.41 5.78
CA GLU A 119 1.24 13.67 6.54
C GLU A 119 2.41 14.54 6.04
N ALA A 120 3.52 13.92 5.65
CA ALA A 120 4.71 14.59 5.16
C ALA A 120 4.49 15.46 3.92
N PHE A 121 3.47 15.21 3.10
CA PHE A 121 3.11 16.12 2.00
C PHE A 121 2.76 17.54 2.48
N GLN A 122 2.36 17.71 3.74
CA GLN A 122 2.04 19.02 4.31
C GLN A 122 3.28 19.80 4.77
N TYR A 123 4.41 19.12 4.94
CA TYR A 123 5.60 19.70 5.55
C TYR A 123 6.91 19.35 4.80
N ALA A 124 6.83 18.80 3.59
CA ALA A 124 8.00 18.46 2.78
C ALA A 124 7.83 18.89 1.31
N ASP A 125 8.93 19.25 0.65
CA ASP A 125 8.96 19.49 -0.79
C ASP A 125 9.17 18.17 -1.55
N ASP A 126 8.07 17.46 -1.81
CA ASP A 126 8.08 16.19 -2.55
C ASP A 126 7.99 16.33 -4.07
N SER A 127 8.52 17.40 -4.64
CA SER A 127 8.44 17.62 -6.09
C SER A 127 9.13 16.56 -6.95
N ASP A 128 10.08 15.80 -6.37
CA ASP A 128 10.71 14.63 -6.99
C ASP A 128 9.95 13.30 -6.76
N GLY A 129 8.93 13.30 -5.90
CA GLY A 129 8.09 12.13 -5.63
C GLY A 129 8.73 11.06 -4.75
N GLU A 130 9.73 11.39 -3.94
CA GLU A 130 10.42 10.46 -3.03
C GLU A 130 9.50 9.98 -1.90
N ILE A 131 8.68 10.88 -1.34
CA ILE A 131 7.68 10.55 -0.32
C ILE A 131 6.51 9.81 -0.96
N GLY A 132 6.08 10.21 -2.16
CA GLY A 132 5.10 9.45 -2.96
C GLY A 132 5.54 8.00 -3.16
N ALA A 133 6.79 7.77 -3.57
CA ALA A 133 7.35 6.44 -3.76
C ALA A 133 7.43 5.63 -2.45
N LEU A 134 7.78 6.27 -1.33
CA LEU A 134 7.70 5.65 0.00
C LEU A 134 6.27 5.19 0.30
N VAL A 135 5.27 6.06 0.13
CA VAL A 135 3.87 5.75 0.43
C VAL A 135 3.37 4.57 -0.40
N ASP A 136 3.70 4.54 -1.70
CA ASP A 136 3.34 3.46 -2.60
C ASP A 136 3.98 2.13 -2.16
N GLU A 137 5.27 2.12 -1.84
CA GLU A 137 5.97 0.92 -1.34
C GLU A 137 5.39 0.44 0.01
N VAL A 138 5.02 1.35 0.92
CA VAL A 138 4.35 0.95 2.17
C VAL A 138 2.98 0.31 1.89
N LEU A 139 2.20 0.83 0.94
CA LEU A 139 0.93 0.24 0.54
C LEU A 139 1.11 -1.16 -0.07
N ASP A 140 2.11 -1.34 -0.93
CA ASP A 140 2.45 -2.65 -1.51
C ASP A 140 2.85 -3.66 -0.42
N GLN A 141 3.60 -3.22 0.59
CA GLN A 141 3.93 -4.05 1.75
C GLN A 141 2.71 -4.38 2.62
N ILE A 142 1.76 -3.46 2.77
CA ILE A 142 0.49 -3.72 3.47
C ILE A 142 -0.35 -4.74 2.68
N ASP A 143 -0.40 -4.61 1.36
CA ASP A 143 -1.09 -5.56 0.48
C ASP A 143 -0.50 -6.96 0.61
N GLY A 144 0.82 -7.11 0.48
CA GLY A 144 1.50 -8.39 0.66
C GLY A 144 1.30 -9.01 2.05
N LEU A 145 1.25 -8.20 3.11
CA LEU A 145 0.88 -8.67 4.45
C LEU A 145 -0.57 -9.19 4.47
N ALA A 146 -1.51 -8.45 3.89
CA ALA A 146 -2.92 -8.83 3.87
C ALA A 146 -3.18 -10.10 3.05
N GLU A 147 -2.55 -10.24 1.88
CA GLU A 147 -2.58 -11.45 1.06
C GLU A 147 -2.06 -12.67 1.84
N GLY A 148 -0.95 -12.51 2.57
CA GLY A 148 -0.40 -13.55 3.44
C GLY A 148 -1.37 -14.01 4.54
N GLN A 149 -2.32 -13.16 4.94
CA GLN A 149 -3.32 -13.48 5.97
C GLN A 149 -4.66 -13.98 5.41
N GLN A 150 -4.80 -14.20 4.09
CA GLN A 150 -6.08 -14.60 3.49
C GLN A 150 -6.70 -15.85 4.16
N THR A 151 -5.85 -16.80 4.56
CA THR A 151 -6.26 -18.07 5.17
C THR A 151 -5.93 -18.17 6.67
N ALA A 152 -5.52 -17.06 7.28
CA ALA A 152 -5.21 -17.00 8.71
C ALA A 152 -6.46 -17.17 9.59
N ASP A 153 -6.24 -17.24 10.90
CA ASP A 153 -7.32 -17.31 11.87
C ASP A 153 -8.25 -16.09 11.79
N GLU A 154 -9.52 -16.34 12.11
CA GLU A 154 -10.61 -15.35 12.05
C GLU A 154 -10.31 -14.06 12.82
N SER A 155 -9.61 -14.17 13.95
CA SER A 155 -9.21 -13.01 14.76
C SER A 155 -8.21 -12.11 14.02
N VAL A 156 -7.24 -12.69 13.32
CA VAL A 156 -6.21 -11.96 12.56
C VAL A 156 -6.85 -11.28 11.35
N ARG A 157 -7.64 -12.02 10.59
CA ARG A 157 -8.35 -11.49 9.40
C ARG A 157 -9.29 -10.34 9.75
N LYS A 158 -10.04 -10.49 10.85
CA LYS A 158 -10.88 -9.41 11.38
C LYS A 158 -10.06 -8.20 11.82
N HIS A 159 -8.91 -8.42 12.47
CA HIS A 159 -8.02 -7.34 12.88
C HIS A 159 -7.53 -6.55 11.65
N PHE A 160 -7.00 -7.22 10.63
CA PHE A 160 -6.56 -6.60 9.38
C PHE A 160 -7.68 -5.76 8.74
N LEU A 161 -8.84 -6.36 8.48
CA LEU A 161 -9.98 -5.66 7.87
C LEU A 161 -10.36 -4.41 8.67
N THR A 162 -10.48 -4.55 10.00
CA THR A 162 -10.89 -3.44 10.87
C THR A 162 -9.86 -2.31 10.83
N ARG A 163 -8.57 -2.64 10.85
CA ARG A 163 -7.51 -1.64 10.87
C ARG A 163 -7.37 -0.92 9.53
N LEU A 164 -7.46 -1.63 8.41
CA LEU A 164 -7.41 -1.06 7.06
C LEU A 164 -8.62 -0.15 6.78
N ILE A 165 -9.85 -0.60 7.10
CA ILE A 165 -11.05 0.25 6.97
C ILE A 165 -10.90 1.51 7.84
N LYS A 166 -10.49 1.36 9.11
CA LYS A 166 -10.30 2.50 10.00
C LYS A 166 -9.22 3.47 9.47
N MET A 167 -8.12 2.94 8.94
CA MET A 167 -7.08 3.79 8.36
C MET A 167 -7.61 4.54 7.14
N SER A 168 -8.38 3.90 6.25
CA SER A 168 -8.96 4.57 5.08
C SER A 168 -9.84 5.78 5.42
N GLN A 169 -10.34 5.86 6.66
CA GLN A 169 -11.16 6.96 7.16
C GLN A 169 -10.35 8.06 7.87
N ASN A 170 -9.02 7.96 7.92
CA ASN A 170 -8.17 8.93 8.57
C ASN A 170 -8.12 10.25 7.76
N ALA A 171 -8.21 11.39 8.46
CA ALA A 171 -8.20 12.72 7.87
C ALA A 171 -6.85 13.09 7.23
N VAL A 172 -5.76 12.36 7.54
CA VAL A 172 -4.47 12.54 6.88
C VAL A 172 -4.56 12.40 5.35
N PHE A 173 -5.53 11.62 4.87
CA PHE A 173 -5.76 11.39 3.44
C PHE A 173 -6.64 12.47 2.77
N ASP A 174 -7.04 13.53 3.48
CA ASP A 174 -7.86 14.59 2.90
C ASP A 174 -7.07 15.29 1.77
N GLY A 175 -7.58 15.16 0.54
CA GLY A 175 -6.89 15.64 -0.68
C GLY A 175 -6.04 14.58 -1.38
N TRP A 176 -5.90 13.38 -0.79
CA TRP A 176 -5.12 12.25 -1.30
C TRP A 176 -6.01 11.00 -1.46
N ASP A 177 -7.09 11.17 -2.23
CA ASP A 177 -8.21 10.22 -2.28
C ASP A 177 -7.84 8.82 -2.83
N ASP A 178 -6.73 8.68 -3.55
CA ASP A 178 -6.27 7.41 -4.11
C ASP A 178 -5.79 6.42 -3.02
N TYR A 179 -5.14 6.88 -1.95
CA TYR A 179 -4.60 5.96 -0.92
C TYR A 179 -5.70 5.25 -0.12
N PRO A 180 -6.77 5.92 0.32
CA PRO A 180 -7.89 5.22 0.95
C PRO A 180 -8.61 4.23 0.02
N VAL A 181 -8.69 4.51 -1.28
CA VAL A 181 -9.23 3.56 -2.25
C VAL A 181 -8.36 2.31 -2.31
N THR A 182 -7.04 2.47 -2.32
CA THR A 182 -6.09 1.34 -2.28
C THR A 182 -6.25 0.53 -0.99
N LEU A 183 -6.36 1.17 0.18
CA LEU A 183 -6.63 0.47 1.45
C LEU A 183 -7.94 -0.34 1.42
N LEU A 184 -9.02 0.21 0.85
CA LEU A 184 -10.29 -0.49 0.70
C LEU A 184 -10.20 -1.63 -0.35
N ARG A 185 -9.37 -1.47 -1.38
CA ARG A 185 -9.11 -2.54 -2.35
C ARG A 185 -8.34 -3.70 -1.73
N ILE A 186 -7.32 -3.43 -0.91
CA ILE A 186 -6.59 -4.46 -0.16
C ILE A 186 -7.54 -5.30 0.71
N CYS A 187 -8.59 -4.69 1.27
CA CYS A 187 -9.58 -5.40 2.08
C CYS A 187 -10.35 -6.50 1.34
N THR A 188 -10.38 -6.53 -0.01
CA THR A 188 -11.16 -7.52 -0.79
C THR A 188 -10.65 -8.94 -0.58
N VAL A 189 -9.39 -9.13 -0.18
CA VAL A 189 -8.81 -10.46 0.13
C VAL A 189 -9.54 -11.16 1.27
N PHE A 190 -10.20 -10.41 2.15
CA PHE A 190 -10.96 -10.93 3.30
C PHE A 190 -12.48 -11.06 3.06
N ALA A 191 -12.95 -10.82 1.83
CA ALA A 191 -14.37 -10.72 1.50
C ALA A 191 -15.09 -12.05 1.19
N ASP A 192 -14.38 -13.18 1.29
CA ASP A 192 -14.95 -14.53 1.19
C ASP A 192 -16.02 -14.78 2.27
N GLU A 193 -15.81 -14.29 3.49
CA GLU A 193 -16.84 -14.31 4.52
C GLU A 193 -17.86 -13.18 4.28
N LYS A 194 -19.15 -13.55 4.19
CA LYS A 194 -20.26 -12.62 3.96
C LYS A 194 -20.25 -11.42 4.92
N LYS A 195 -20.00 -11.64 6.21
CA LYS A 195 -20.01 -10.57 7.22
C LYS A 195 -18.94 -9.51 6.96
N ARG A 196 -17.71 -9.94 6.63
CA ARG A 196 -16.61 -9.03 6.27
C ARG A 196 -16.87 -8.30 4.97
N ARG A 197 -17.43 -9.00 3.98
CA ARG A 197 -17.84 -8.39 2.71
C ARG A 197 -18.87 -7.29 2.91
N GLU A 198 -19.89 -7.52 3.74
CA GLU A 198 -20.89 -6.52 4.08
C GLU A 198 -20.28 -5.32 4.81
N GLN A 199 -19.31 -5.54 5.71
CA GLN A 199 -18.57 -4.45 6.36
C GLN A 199 -17.78 -3.61 5.35
N LEU A 200 -17.09 -4.26 4.42
CA LEU A 200 -16.33 -3.56 3.37
C LEU A 200 -17.26 -2.78 2.43
N LEU A 201 -18.36 -3.38 1.97
CA LEU A 201 -19.35 -2.73 1.12
C LEU A 201 -19.99 -1.52 1.82
N ALA A 202 -20.24 -1.60 3.12
CA ALA A 202 -20.73 -0.48 3.92
C ALA A 202 -19.72 0.67 3.97
N ALA A 203 -18.45 0.38 4.25
CA ALA A 203 -17.38 1.40 4.27
C ALA A 203 -17.21 2.08 2.91
N ILE A 204 -17.28 1.31 1.80
CA ILE A 204 -17.24 1.86 0.44
C ILE A 204 -18.48 2.74 0.17
N GLY A 205 -19.67 2.25 0.54
CA GLY A 205 -20.92 2.98 0.35
C GLY A 205 -20.96 4.31 1.11
N GLU A 206 -20.54 4.32 2.37
CA GLU A 206 -20.41 5.55 3.18
C GLU A 206 -19.52 6.57 2.47
N ARG A 207 -18.38 6.14 1.93
CA ARG A 207 -17.44 7.02 1.23
C ARG A 207 -18.04 7.60 -0.06
N ILE A 208 -18.71 6.79 -0.88
CA ILE A 208 -19.41 7.27 -2.08
C ILE A 208 -20.51 8.28 -1.71
N THR A 209 -21.26 8.04 -0.63
CA THR A 209 -22.32 8.96 -0.19
C THR A 209 -21.76 10.28 0.32
N ALA A 210 -20.61 10.26 0.99
CA ALA A 210 -19.97 11.47 1.52
C ALA A 210 -19.48 12.43 0.41
N THR A 211 -19.26 11.92 -0.80
CA THR A 211 -18.70 12.66 -1.95
C THR A 211 -19.75 12.92 -3.04
N THR A 212 -21.01 12.54 -2.80
CA THR A 212 -22.07 12.63 -3.81
C THR A 212 -22.36 14.09 -4.18
N GLY A 213 -22.32 14.39 -5.48
CA GLY A 213 -22.56 15.74 -6.03
C GLY A 213 -21.28 16.57 -6.23
N GLU A 214 -20.13 16.08 -5.77
CA GLU A 214 -18.83 16.71 -6.01
C GLU A 214 -18.27 16.23 -7.36
N ARG A 215 -18.45 17.03 -8.41
CA ARG A 215 -18.04 16.68 -9.78
C ARG A 215 -16.57 16.29 -9.91
N TYR A 216 -15.69 16.85 -9.09
CA TYR A 216 -14.26 16.51 -9.09
C TYR A 216 -13.97 15.14 -8.47
N ARG A 217 -14.93 14.53 -7.77
CA ARG A 217 -14.83 13.19 -7.16
C ARG A 217 -15.50 12.09 -8.00
N GLU A 218 -15.92 12.38 -9.23
CA GLU A 218 -16.46 11.35 -10.14
C GLU A 218 -15.47 10.20 -10.36
N TYR A 219 -14.18 10.51 -10.54
CA TYR A 219 -13.11 9.52 -10.69
C TYR A 219 -12.97 8.63 -9.44
N LEU A 220 -13.00 9.23 -8.25
CA LEU A 220 -12.95 8.50 -6.98
C LEU A 220 -14.14 7.55 -6.83
N ASN A 221 -15.36 8.03 -7.10
CA ASN A 221 -16.56 7.23 -7.00
C ASN A 221 -16.54 6.07 -8.00
N GLU A 222 -16.04 6.30 -9.21
CA GLU A 222 -15.84 5.25 -10.21
C GLU A 222 -14.84 4.18 -9.72
N ALA A 223 -13.72 4.58 -9.09
CA ALA A 223 -12.76 3.64 -8.52
C ALA A 223 -13.35 2.81 -7.36
N LEU A 224 -14.16 3.42 -6.49
CA LEU A 224 -14.84 2.73 -5.40
C LEU A 224 -15.91 1.76 -5.91
N GLN A 225 -16.69 2.16 -6.91
CA GLN A 225 -17.70 1.31 -7.52
C GLN A 225 -17.06 0.11 -8.25
N ARG A 226 -15.86 0.26 -8.81
CA ARG A 226 -15.12 -0.89 -9.35
C ARG A 226 -14.81 -1.94 -8.29
N ILE A 227 -14.44 -1.53 -7.08
CA ILE A 227 -14.25 -2.46 -5.96
C ILE A 227 -15.58 -3.14 -5.60
N GLN A 228 -16.69 -2.39 -5.55
CA GLN A 228 -18.02 -2.99 -5.32
C GLN A 228 -18.37 -4.02 -6.40
N PHE A 229 -18.11 -3.70 -7.67
CA PHE A 229 -18.37 -4.60 -8.78
C PHE A 229 -17.53 -5.87 -8.67
N GLU A 230 -16.24 -5.78 -8.33
CA GLU A 230 -15.39 -6.97 -8.12
C GLU A 230 -15.98 -7.91 -7.07
N LEU A 231 -16.49 -7.36 -5.96
CA LEU A 231 -17.11 -8.13 -4.90
C LEU A 231 -18.44 -8.77 -5.34
N ILE A 232 -19.25 -8.05 -6.12
CA ILE A 232 -20.51 -8.57 -6.67
C ILE A 232 -20.20 -9.67 -7.70
N ASP A 233 -19.34 -9.40 -8.67
CA ASP A 233 -18.98 -10.35 -9.73
C ASP A 233 -18.42 -11.67 -9.15
N LYS A 234 -17.68 -11.60 -8.05
CA LYS A 234 -17.08 -12.76 -7.40
C LYS A 234 -18.03 -13.55 -6.52
N TYR A 235 -18.99 -12.90 -5.85
CA TYR A 235 -19.75 -13.54 -4.77
C TYR A 235 -21.28 -13.44 -4.86
N SER A 236 -21.81 -12.78 -5.89
CA SER A 236 -23.24 -12.66 -6.18
C SER A 236 -23.63 -13.50 -7.40
N SER A 237 -24.91 -13.47 -7.78
CA SER A 237 -25.35 -14.15 -9.01
C SER A 237 -24.88 -13.41 -10.27
N ALA A 238 -24.78 -14.12 -11.39
CA ALA A 238 -24.43 -13.51 -12.68
C ALA A 238 -25.43 -12.40 -13.06
N GLU A 239 -26.71 -12.58 -12.75
CA GLU A 239 -27.75 -11.57 -13.01
C GLU A 239 -27.56 -10.31 -12.16
N GLU A 240 -27.11 -10.45 -10.91
CA GLU A 240 -26.80 -9.30 -10.04
C GLU A 240 -25.59 -8.53 -10.55
N ALA A 241 -24.52 -9.24 -10.95
CA ALA A 241 -23.34 -8.64 -11.54
C ALA A 241 -23.66 -7.93 -12.86
N ASP A 242 -24.41 -8.57 -13.75
CA ASP A 242 -24.84 -7.99 -15.03
C ASP A 242 -25.70 -6.75 -14.80
N LYS A 243 -26.65 -6.81 -13.86
CA LYS A 243 -27.48 -5.65 -13.52
C LYS A 243 -26.62 -4.48 -13.04
N PHE A 244 -25.69 -4.73 -12.12
CA PHE A 244 -24.79 -3.69 -11.61
C PHE A 244 -23.97 -3.08 -12.75
N MET A 245 -23.41 -3.92 -13.63
CA MET A 245 -22.66 -3.46 -14.81
C MET A 245 -23.52 -2.58 -15.71
N GLN A 246 -24.76 -2.99 -16.04
CA GLN A 246 -25.66 -2.20 -16.90
C GLN A 246 -25.96 -0.82 -16.30
N GLU A 247 -26.23 -0.74 -14.98
CA GLU A 247 -26.51 0.51 -14.27
C GLU A 247 -25.34 1.50 -14.32
N HIS A 248 -24.10 0.99 -14.43
CA HIS A 248 -22.87 1.80 -14.40
C HIS A 248 -22.19 2.01 -15.75
N LEU A 249 -22.78 1.57 -16.88
CA LEU A 249 -22.20 1.74 -18.23
C LEU A 249 -21.94 3.19 -18.67
N HIS A 250 -22.53 4.16 -17.99
CA HIS A 250 -22.25 5.58 -18.21
C HIS A 250 -20.82 5.96 -17.80
N MET A 251 -20.21 5.19 -16.89
CA MET A 251 -18.82 5.33 -16.46
C MET A 251 -17.87 4.63 -17.42
N SER A 252 -16.72 5.24 -17.65
CA SER A 252 -15.88 4.84 -18.77
C SER A 252 -15.09 3.56 -18.52
N SER A 253 -14.68 3.30 -17.27
CA SER A 253 -14.05 2.05 -16.85
C SER A 253 -15.02 0.87 -16.87
N PHE A 254 -16.27 1.05 -16.45
CA PHE A 254 -17.31 0.03 -16.54
C PHE A 254 -17.62 -0.33 -17.98
N ARG A 255 -17.70 0.66 -18.86
CA ARG A 255 -17.86 0.43 -20.30
C ARG A 255 -16.68 -0.35 -20.88
N ALA A 256 -15.45 0.00 -20.52
CA ALA A 256 -14.26 -0.72 -20.96
C ALA A 256 -14.29 -2.19 -20.48
N LEU A 257 -14.68 -2.42 -19.23
CA LEU A 257 -14.82 -3.76 -18.66
C LEU A 257 -15.92 -4.57 -19.34
N ALA A 258 -17.08 -3.97 -19.63
CA ALA A 258 -18.16 -4.62 -20.37
C ALA A 258 -17.75 -4.99 -21.80
N ILE A 259 -16.98 -4.14 -22.48
CA ILE A 259 -16.41 -4.44 -23.81
C ILE A 259 -15.46 -5.64 -23.70
N GLN A 260 -14.56 -5.64 -22.71
CA GLN A 260 -13.64 -6.74 -22.48
C GLN A 260 -14.39 -8.07 -22.24
N LYS A 261 -15.35 -8.09 -21.33
CA LYS A 261 -16.17 -9.29 -21.06
C LYS A 261 -16.92 -9.78 -22.31
N SER A 262 -17.45 -8.87 -23.12
CA SER A 262 -18.12 -9.21 -24.38
C SER A 262 -17.14 -9.82 -25.39
N MET A 263 -15.91 -9.30 -25.47
CA MET A 263 -14.84 -9.86 -26.32
C MET A 263 -14.43 -11.26 -25.86
N GLU A 264 -14.27 -11.48 -24.56
CA GLU A 264 -13.93 -12.79 -23.96
C GLU A 264 -15.04 -13.83 -24.17
N ALA A 265 -16.31 -13.41 -24.08
CA ALA A 265 -17.48 -14.26 -24.34
C ALA A 265 -17.73 -14.53 -25.84
N GLY A 266 -16.99 -13.88 -26.74
CA GLY A 266 -17.21 -13.97 -28.19
C GLY A 266 -18.47 -13.25 -28.70
N ASP A 267 -19.07 -12.39 -27.86
CA ASP A 267 -20.17 -11.49 -28.23
C ASP A 267 -19.60 -10.19 -28.81
N TYR A 268 -19.01 -10.31 -30.00
CA TYR A 268 -18.39 -9.19 -30.68
C TYR A 268 -19.40 -8.11 -31.08
N GLY A 269 -20.67 -8.48 -31.31
CA GLY A 269 -21.74 -7.53 -31.62
C GLY A 269 -22.02 -6.59 -30.46
N ARG A 270 -22.12 -7.13 -29.24
CA ARG A 270 -22.26 -6.33 -28.02
C ARG A 270 -21.03 -5.46 -27.78
N ALA A 271 -19.82 -5.99 -27.98
CA ALA A 271 -18.58 -5.24 -27.84
C ALA A 271 -18.53 -4.01 -28.77
N ILE A 272 -18.92 -4.16 -30.04
CA ILE A 272 -19.03 -3.07 -31.02
C ILE A 272 -20.02 -2.01 -30.53
N GLN A 273 -21.24 -2.43 -30.17
CA GLN A 273 -22.29 -1.51 -29.72
C GLN A 273 -21.84 -0.69 -28.50
N LEU A 274 -21.23 -1.34 -27.52
CA LEU A 274 -20.72 -0.69 -26.31
C LEU A 274 -19.61 0.32 -26.62
N ALA A 275 -18.69 -0.04 -27.52
CA ALA A 275 -17.60 0.83 -27.95
C ALA A 275 -18.14 2.07 -28.69
N GLU A 276 -19.08 1.89 -29.63
CA GLU A 276 -19.70 2.99 -30.38
C GLU A 276 -20.42 3.98 -29.46
N GLN A 277 -21.20 3.49 -28.51
CA GLN A 277 -21.89 4.33 -27.53
C GLN A 277 -20.91 5.09 -26.60
N GLY A 278 -19.69 4.59 -26.43
CA GLY A 278 -18.64 5.21 -25.61
C GLY A 278 -17.75 6.21 -26.35
N GLU A 279 -17.79 6.22 -27.68
CA GLU A 279 -16.98 7.11 -28.52
C GLU A 279 -17.49 8.56 -28.45
N TRP A 280 -17.14 9.26 -27.38
CA TRP A 280 -17.32 10.71 -27.26
C TRP A 280 -15.94 11.39 -27.23
N GLY A 281 -15.71 12.36 -28.13
CA GLY A 281 -14.44 13.10 -28.23
C GLY A 281 -13.25 12.26 -28.75
N ASP A 282 -12.05 12.54 -28.24
CA ASP A 282 -10.77 11.92 -28.65
C ASP A 282 -10.45 10.60 -27.92
N ARG A 283 -11.45 9.86 -27.42
CA ARG A 283 -11.26 8.58 -26.72
C ARG A 283 -10.76 7.49 -27.69
N SER A 284 -9.44 7.41 -27.86
CA SER A 284 -8.78 6.50 -28.80
C SER A 284 -9.01 5.02 -28.45
N ASP A 285 -9.24 4.72 -27.17
CA ASP A 285 -9.28 3.34 -26.67
C ASP A 285 -10.55 2.61 -27.10
N PHE A 286 -11.70 3.28 -27.13
CA PHE A 286 -12.94 2.67 -27.64
C PHE A 286 -12.90 2.49 -29.16
N LYS A 287 -12.23 3.39 -29.90
CA LYS A 287 -11.99 3.21 -31.34
C LYS A 287 -11.14 1.97 -31.61
N LYS A 288 -10.08 1.77 -30.82
CA LYS A 288 -9.23 0.56 -30.90
C LYS A 288 -10.01 -0.70 -30.54
N ALA A 289 -10.79 -0.66 -29.46
CA ALA A 289 -11.61 -1.79 -29.02
C ALA A 289 -12.66 -2.19 -30.07
N ARG A 290 -13.34 -1.19 -30.66
CA ARG A 290 -14.29 -1.40 -31.76
C ARG A 290 -13.63 -2.05 -32.98
N TYR A 291 -12.47 -1.55 -33.39
CA TYR A 291 -11.70 -2.14 -34.49
C TYR A 291 -11.32 -3.60 -34.21
N ALA A 292 -10.85 -3.90 -32.99
CA ALA A 292 -10.53 -5.26 -32.57
C ALA A 292 -11.77 -6.18 -32.61
N ALA A 293 -12.92 -5.70 -32.15
CA ALA A 293 -14.19 -6.44 -32.18
C ALA A 293 -14.66 -6.73 -33.62
N TYR A 294 -14.61 -5.75 -34.52
CA TYR A 294 -14.93 -5.96 -35.94
C TYR A 294 -14.00 -7.00 -36.60
N LYS A 295 -12.70 -6.95 -36.30
CA LYS A 295 -11.74 -7.92 -36.81
C LYS A 295 -12.04 -9.33 -36.31
N ALA A 296 -12.34 -9.49 -35.01
CA ALA A 296 -12.67 -10.77 -34.42
C ALA A 296 -13.97 -11.37 -34.99
N LEU A 297 -15.01 -10.53 -35.17
CA LEU A 297 -16.27 -10.93 -35.79
C LEU A 297 -16.06 -11.43 -37.22
N SER A 298 -15.32 -10.69 -38.05
CA SER A 298 -15.06 -11.09 -39.44
C SER A 298 -14.28 -12.40 -39.53
N LEU A 299 -13.36 -12.67 -38.59
CA LEU A 299 -12.63 -13.94 -38.55
C LEU A 299 -13.54 -15.11 -38.15
N LYS A 300 -14.44 -14.90 -37.19
CA LYS A 300 -15.42 -15.91 -36.76
C LYS A 300 -16.36 -16.28 -37.91
N GLU A 301 -16.92 -15.29 -38.60
CA GLU A 301 -17.81 -15.51 -39.76
C GLU A 301 -17.10 -16.28 -40.88
N ARG A 302 -15.82 -15.98 -41.15
CA ARG A 302 -15.02 -16.72 -42.15
C ARG A 302 -14.75 -18.17 -41.76
N ALA A 303 -14.49 -18.44 -40.47
CA ALA A 303 -14.28 -19.79 -39.98
C ALA A 303 -15.57 -20.62 -40.07
N GLU A 304 -16.71 -20.03 -39.70
CA GLU A 304 -18.04 -20.65 -39.81
C GLU A 304 -18.43 -20.92 -41.27
N ALA A 305 -18.05 -20.06 -42.21
CA ALA A 305 -18.29 -20.27 -43.64
C ALA A 305 -17.37 -21.32 -44.30
N ALA A 306 -16.28 -21.73 -43.63
CA ALA A 306 -15.29 -22.65 -44.16
C ALA A 306 -15.38 -24.08 -43.59
N GLY A 307 -16.22 -24.30 -42.58
CA GLY A 307 -16.50 -25.62 -41.97
C GLY A 307 -17.82 -26.21 -42.45
#